data_AF-A0A0S8A088-F1
#
_entry.id   AF-A0A0S8A088-F1
#
_cell.length_a   1.000
_cell.length_b   1.000
_cell.length_c   1.000
_cell.angle_alpha   90.00
_cell.angle_beta   90.00
_cell.angle_gamma   90.00
#
_symmetry.space_group_name_H-M   'P 1'
#
loop_
_entity.id
_entity.type
_entity.pdbx_description
1 polymer ?
#
loop_
_entity_poly.entity_id
_entity_poly.type
_entity_poly.pdbx_seq_one_letter_code
_entity_poly.pdbx_strand_id
1 'polypeptide(L)' 'MTEPETHRRTIRSFVRREGRMTTGQKKAYESLWPQYGLDPEQKLTANHAPFTQAAPVVVEIGFGMGDSLAQQAIVQPHTN' A
#
# COMPACT_ATOMS: atom_id res chain seq x y z
N MET A 1 -30.20 41.88 10.84
CA MET A 1 -29.06 41.77 9.91
C MET A 1 -28.01 40.95 10.62
N THR A 2 -27.68 39.76 10.13
CA THR A 2 -26.73 38.86 10.78
C THR A 2 -25.40 38.98 10.06
N GLU A 3 -24.36 39.48 10.73
CA GLU A 3 -23.02 39.58 10.17
C GLU A 3 -22.44 38.18 9.88
N PRO A 4 -21.69 37.99 8.77
CA PRO A 4 -21.05 36.72 8.50
C PRO A 4 -19.83 36.54 9.41
N GLU A 5 -19.85 35.52 10.26
CA GLU A 5 -18.70 35.13 11.07
C GLU A 5 -17.52 34.76 10.16
N THR A 6 -16.52 35.63 10.12
CA THR A 6 -15.24 35.38 9.45
C THR A 6 -14.45 34.37 10.28
N HIS A 7 -14.57 33.09 9.94
CA HIS A 7 -13.76 32.03 10.52
C HIS A 7 -12.28 32.34 10.28
N ARG A 8 -11.58 32.81 11.33
CA ARG A 8 -10.14 33.07 11.27
C ARG A 8 -9.42 31.74 11.11
N ARG A 9 -8.78 31.54 9.95
CA ARG A 9 -7.94 30.37 9.68
C ARG A 9 -6.77 30.37 10.67
N THR A 10 -6.85 29.54 11.71
CA THR A 10 -5.79 29.38 12.69
C THR A 10 -4.54 28.79 12.04
N ILE A 11 -3.38 29.39 12.30
CA ILE A 11 -2.08 28.86 11.87
C ILE A 11 -1.88 27.53 12.61
N ARG A 12 -1.69 26.44 11.85
CA ARG A 12 -1.42 25.12 12.41
C ARG A 12 0.08 24.87 12.43
N SER A 13 0.61 24.42 13.57
CA SER A 13 2.02 24.00 13.74
C SER A 13 2.36 22.69 13.04
N PHE A 14 1.34 21.99 12.52
CA PHE A 14 1.48 20.77 11.75
C PHE A 14 0.58 20.82 10.51
N VAL A 15 1.05 20.21 9.43
CA VAL A 15 0.25 19.93 8.25
C VAL A 15 -0.21 18.50 8.30
N ARG A 16 -1.51 18.25 8.06
CA ARG A 16 -1.97 16.90 7.77
C ARG A 16 -1.40 16.56 6.39
N ARG A 17 -0.49 15.59 6.31
CA ARG A 17 -0.11 14.99 5.04
C ARG A 17 -1.27 14.12 4.60
N GLU A 18 -2.31 14.73 4.04
CA GLU A 18 -3.34 13.99 3.33
C GLU A 18 -2.64 13.14 2.28
N GLY A 19 -2.85 11.83 2.34
CA GLY A 19 -2.10 10.79 1.64
C GLY A 19 -2.18 10.89 0.13
N ARG A 20 -1.48 11.86 -0.44
CA ARG A 20 -1.30 11.99 -1.88
C ARG A 20 -0.08 11.18 -2.24
N MET A 21 -0.31 10.10 -2.99
CA MET A 21 0.75 9.42 -3.71
C MET A 21 1.47 10.43 -4.60
N THR A 22 2.80 10.35 -4.66
CA THR A 22 3.55 11.06 -5.70
C THR A 22 3.09 10.57 -7.08
N THR A 23 3.34 11.34 -8.14
CA THR A 23 3.03 10.92 -9.51
C THR A 23 3.65 9.56 -9.85
N GLY A 24 4.88 9.32 -9.40
CA GLY A 24 5.57 8.04 -9.58
C GLY A 24 4.89 6.89 -8.83
N GLN A 25 4.51 7.12 -7.57
CA GLN A 25 3.79 6.12 -6.77
C GLN A 25 2.43 5.79 -7.38
N LYS A 26 1.67 6.79 -7.83
CA LYS A 26 0.38 6.58 -8.49
C LYS A 26 0.53 5.74 -9.76
N LYS A 27 1.48 6.10 -10.63
CA LYS A 27 1.76 5.35 -11.85
C LYS A 27 2.16 3.90 -11.55
N ALA A 28 3.06 3.71 -10.58
CA ALA A 28 3.49 2.38 -10.17
C ALA A 28 2.31 1.54 -9.68
N TYR A 29 1.47 2.10 -8.79
CA TYR A 29 0.26 1.45 -8.31
C TYR A 29 -0.67 1.04 -9.45
N GLU A 30 -1.03 1.97 -10.33
CA GLU A 30 -1.93 1.69 -11.46
C GLU A 30 -1.36 0.62 -12.41
N SER A 31 -0.05 0.64 -12.67
CA SER A 31 0.58 -0.30 -13.61
C SER A 31 0.88 -1.68 -13.03
N LEU A 32 1.15 -1.76 -11.71
CA LEU A 32 1.64 -2.98 -11.07
C LEU A 32 0.56 -3.69 -10.25
N TRP A 33 -0.49 -2.99 -9.80
CA TRP A 33 -1.60 -3.62 -9.05
C TRP A 33 -2.25 -4.80 -9.79
N PRO A 34 -2.47 -4.75 -11.12
CA PRO A 34 -3.06 -5.91 -11.82
C PRO A 34 -2.20 -7.18 -11.77
N GLN A 35 -0.89 -7.05 -11.54
CA GLN A 35 0.05 -8.17 -11.49
C GLN A 35 0.34 -8.65 -10.07
N TYR A 36 0.50 -7.72 -9.11
CA TYR A 36 0.97 -8.02 -7.76
C TYR A 36 -0.06 -7.73 -6.66
N GLY A 37 -1.12 -6.99 -6.99
CA GLY A 37 -2.18 -6.63 -6.05
C GLY A 37 -3.14 -7.79 -5.79
N LEU A 38 -3.69 -7.80 -4.59
CA LEU A 38 -4.80 -8.68 -4.23
C LEU A 38 -5.95 -7.84 -3.72
N ASP A 39 -7.10 -7.94 -4.37
CA ASP A 39 -8.32 -7.26 -3.94
C ASP A 39 -8.94 -8.01 -2.73
N PRO A 40 -9.60 -7.32 -1.78
CA PRO A 40 -10.12 -7.94 -0.56
C PRO A 40 -11.07 -9.13 -0.79
N GLU A 41 -11.77 -9.14 -1.93
CA GLU A 41 -12.69 -10.20 -2.32
C GLU A 41 -11.97 -11.45 -2.84
N GLN A 42 -10.69 -11.32 -3.22
CA GLN A 42 -9.87 -12.42 -3.71
C GLN A 42 -9.38 -13.28 -2.54
N LYS A 43 -9.90 -14.50 -2.46
CA LYS A 43 -9.46 -15.47 -1.46
C LYS A 43 -8.10 -16.04 -1.85
N LEU A 44 -7.12 -15.90 -0.96
CA LEU A 44 -5.88 -16.69 -0.98
C LEU A 44 -6.22 -18.16 -0.72
N THR A 45 -6.46 -18.91 -1.80
CA THR A 45 -6.61 -20.36 -1.75
C THR A 45 -5.45 -21.02 -2.48
N ALA A 46 -5.13 -22.28 -2.17
CA ALA A 46 -4.04 -23.01 -2.84
C ALA A 46 -4.16 -23.01 -4.39
N ASN A 47 -5.37 -22.83 -4.93
CA ASN A 47 -5.65 -22.80 -6.37
C ASN A 47 -5.81 -21.38 -6.97
N HIS A 48 -5.81 -20.34 -6.13
CA HIS A 48 -5.90 -18.92 -6.54
C HIS A 48 -4.80 -18.05 -5.94
N ALA A 49 -3.82 -18.65 -5.28
CA ALA A 49 -2.70 -17.90 -4.76
C ALA A 49 -1.86 -17.39 -5.95
N PRO A 50 -1.34 -16.15 -5.90
CA PRO A 50 -0.48 -15.59 -6.95
C PRO A 50 0.86 -16.33 -7.10
N PHE A 51 1.09 -17.36 -6.28
CA PHE A 51 2.34 -18.09 -6.19
C PHE A 51 2.41 -19.20 -7.24
N THR A 52 3.52 -19.24 -7.97
CA THR A 52 3.77 -20.21 -9.04
C THR A 52 4.26 -21.57 -8.52
N GLN A 53 4.66 -21.64 -7.24
CA GLN A 53 5.19 -22.83 -6.60
C GLN A 53 4.51 -23.08 -5.24
N ALA A 54 4.37 -24.34 -4.87
CA ALA A 54 3.96 -24.74 -3.54
C ALA A 54 5.13 -24.56 -2.56
N ALA A 55 5.19 -23.41 -1.91
CA ALA A 55 6.21 -23.04 -0.92
C ALA A 55 5.57 -22.39 0.32
N PRO A 56 6.26 -22.37 1.48
CA PRO A 56 5.78 -21.70 2.68
C PRO A 56 5.47 -20.23 2.40
N VAL A 57 4.31 -19.75 2.85
CA VAL A 57 3.86 -18.36 2.65
C VAL A 57 4.21 -17.50 3.86
N VAL A 58 4.84 -16.36 3.63
CA VAL A 58 5.18 -15.35 4.64
C VAL A 58 4.26 -14.14 4.48
N VAL A 59 3.74 -13.63 5.59
CA VAL A 59 2.88 -12.44 5.60
C VAL A 59 3.50 -11.38 6.51
N GLU A 60 3.77 -10.20 5.95
CA GLU A 60 4.22 -9.03 6.70
C GLU A 60 3.08 -8.00 6.80
N ILE A 61 2.62 -7.74 8.02
CA ILE A 61 1.58 -6.74 8.28
C ILE A 61 2.25 -5.40 8.53
N GLY A 62 1.92 -4.40 7.71
CA GLY A 62 2.46 -3.05 7.85
C GLY A 62 3.89 -2.90 7.30
N PHE A 63 4.18 -3.50 6.13
CA PHE A 63 5.49 -3.49 5.45
C PHE A 63 6.00 -2.10 5.02
N GLY A 64 5.24 -1.02 5.26
CA GLY A 64 5.62 0.34 4.91
C GLY A 64 5.85 0.53 3.41
N MET A 65 7.08 0.89 3.02
CA MET A 65 7.48 1.04 1.62
C MET A 65 7.89 -0.27 0.95
N GLY A 66 8.09 -1.35 1.73
CA GLY A 66 8.40 -2.69 1.22
C GLY A 66 9.88 -3.00 1.02
N ASP A 67 10.81 -2.13 1.41
CA ASP A 67 12.25 -2.39 1.22
C ASP A 67 12.72 -3.66 1.96
N SER A 68 12.27 -3.85 3.21
CA SER A 68 12.55 -5.06 3.99
C SER A 68 11.96 -6.30 3.32
N LEU A 69 10.67 -6.23 2.97
CA LEU A 69 9.95 -7.33 2.32
C LEU A 69 10.62 -7.75 1.00
N ALA A 70 11.02 -6.78 0.18
CA ALA A 70 11.71 -7.04 -1.09
C ALA A 70 13.07 -7.72 -0.87
N GLN A 71 13.84 -7.26 0.13
CA GLN A 71 15.11 -7.89 0.46
C GLN A 71 14.92 -9.34 0.94
N GLN A 72 13.91 -9.59 1.78
CA GLN A 72 13.60 -10.93 2.27
C GLN A 72 13.20 -11.87 1.12
N ALA A 73 12.35 -11.41 0.20
CA ALA A 73 11.94 -12.18 -0.98
C ALA A 73 13.13 -12.57 -1.88
N ILE A 74 14.11 -11.67 -2.04
CA ILE A 74 15.34 -11.95 -2.81
C ILE A 74 16.21 -13.00 -2.11
N VAL A 75 16.36 -12.91 -0.79
CA VAL A 75 17.23 -13.81 -0.01
C VAL A 75 16.58 -15.18 0.20
N GLN A 76 15.25 -15.26 0.14
CA GLN A 76 14.47 -16.49 0.35
C GLN A 76 13.61 -16.82 -0.89
N PRO A 77 14.21 -17.17 -2.03
CA PRO A 77 13.48 -17.42 -3.28
C PRO A 77 12.60 -18.69 -3.26
N HIS A 78 12.74 -19.50 -2.20
CA HIS A 78 11.98 -20.72 -1.98
C HIS A 78 10.83 -20.54 -0.99
N THR A 79 10.52 -19.31 -0.60
CA THR A 79 9.31 -18.93 0.15
C THR A 79 8.45 -18.02 -0.70
N ASN A 80 7.15 -18.06 -0.43
CA ASN A 80 6.13 -17.24 -1.06
C ASN A 80 5.76 -16.04 -0.18
#